data_AF-A0A0L0T3Y3-F1
#
_entry.id   AF-A0A0L0T3Y3-F1
#
_cell.length_a   1.000
_cell.length_b   1.000
_cell.length_c   1.000
_cell.angle_alpha   90.00
_cell.angle_beta   90.00
_cell.angle_gamma   90.00
#
_symmetry.space_group_name_H-M   'P 1'
#
loop_
_entity.id
_entity.type
_entity.pdbx_description
1 polymer ?
#
loop_
_entity_poly.entity_id
_entity_poly.type
_entity_poly.pdbx_seq_one_letter_code
_entity_poly.pdbx_strand_id
1 'polypeptide(L)'
;MRAAAPPPLPAAQEHDLDIVSDCYGELQSVRADMLAKGLASVPETIFTNQVLQALARKLPSNIVEFCAVPGVTDEKYNAFGPKFLEVTKKYAQKSVEANGVMTAGAVRGARSGYF
;
A
#
# COMPACT_ATOMS: atom_id res chain seq x y z
N MET A 1 -22.00 -19.31 -4.14
CA MET A 1 -20.96 -18.28 -4.37
C MET A 1 -20.35 -17.99 -2.99
N ARG A 2 -19.14 -18.48 -2.70
CA ARG A 2 -18.51 -18.31 -1.37
C ARG A 2 -18.06 -16.85 -1.24
N ALA A 3 -18.85 -16.03 -0.54
CA ALA A 3 -18.36 -14.78 0.00
C ALA A 3 -17.30 -15.14 1.04
N ALA A 4 -16.03 -14.97 0.70
CA ALA A 4 -14.98 -14.99 1.71
C ALA A 4 -15.30 -13.84 2.66
N ALA A 5 -15.59 -14.17 3.92
CA ALA A 5 -15.59 -13.19 4.99
C ALA A 5 -14.31 -12.35 4.86
N PRO A 6 -14.36 -11.01 4.97
CA PRO A 6 -13.14 -10.23 5.02
C PRO A 6 -12.30 -10.85 6.15
N PRO A 7 -11.03 -11.22 5.89
CA PRO A 7 -10.17 -11.70 6.97
C PRO A 7 -10.28 -10.67 8.11
N PRO A 8 -10.41 -11.12 9.38
CA PRO A 8 -10.40 -10.18 10.48
C PRO A 8 -9.15 -9.34 10.31
N LEU A 9 -9.34 -8.03 10.14
CA LEU A 9 -8.29 -7.04 10.06
C LEU A 9 -7.20 -7.49 11.04
N PRO A 10 -5.96 -7.79 10.59
CA PRO A 10 -4.88 -8.01 11.53
C PRO A 10 -4.84 -6.74 12.38
N ALA A 11 -5.28 -6.88 13.62
CA ALA A 11 -5.37 -5.81 14.58
C ALA A 11 -4.01 -5.15 14.62
N ALA A 12 -3.93 -3.89 14.20
CA ALA A 12 -2.73 -3.06 14.31
C ALA A 12 -1.44 -3.80 13.94
N GLN A 13 -1.11 -3.90 12.64
CA GLN A 13 0.31 -4.01 12.31
C GLN A 13 0.96 -2.71 12.80
N GLU A 14 1.56 -2.73 13.98
CA GLU A 14 2.39 -1.64 14.50
C GLU A 14 3.67 -1.61 13.67
N HIS A 15 3.54 -1.14 12.44
CA HIS A 15 4.67 -0.85 11.60
C HIS A 15 5.48 0.27 12.26
N ASP A 16 6.80 0.13 12.22
CA ASP A 16 7.73 1.13 12.75
C ASP A 16 7.29 2.53 12.31
N LEU A 17 7.23 3.46 13.28
CA LEU A 17 6.78 4.83 13.06
C LEU A 17 7.59 5.51 11.95
N ASP A 18 8.86 5.14 11.78
CA ASP A 18 9.71 5.56 10.68
C ASP A 18 9.18 5.13 9.31
N ILE A 19 8.72 3.88 9.16
CA ILE A 19 8.17 3.36 7.89
C ILE A 19 6.84 4.04 7.58
N VAL A 20 5.98 4.22 8.59
CA VAL A 20 4.70 4.91 8.45
C VAL A 20 4.93 6.37 8.01
N SER A 21 5.91 7.04 8.61
CA SER A 21 6.25 8.44 8.30
C SER A 21 6.81 8.58 6.88
N ASP A 22 7.72 7.68 6.48
CA ASP A 22 8.31 7.67 5.14
C ASP A 22 7.25 7.38 4.07
N CYS A 23 6.36 6.41 4.32
CA CYS A 23 5.24 6.10 3.44
C CYS A 23 4.27 7.28 3.33
N TYR A 24 3.92 7.93 4.45
CA TYR A 24 3.07 9.11 4.45
C TYR A 24 3.67 10.27 3.65
N GLY A 25 4.99 10.46 3.72
CA GLY A 25 5.73 11.43 2.91
C GLY A 25 5.58 11.15 1.42
N GLU A 26 5.80 9.90 1.00
CA GLU A 26 5.65 9.51 -0.41
C GLU A 26 4.20 9.63 -0.90
N LEU A 27 3.21 9.26 -0.09
CA LEU A 27 1.81 9.41 -0.45
C LEU A 27 1.43 10.89 -0.64
N GLN A 28 2.01 11.81 0.14
CA GLN A 28 1.87 13.25 -0.08
C GLN A 28 2.55 13.72 -1.37
N SER A 29 3.74 13.21 -1.68
CA SER A 29 4.43 13.50 -2.94
C SER A 29 3.60 13.05 -4.14
N VAL A 30 3.04 11.83 -4.11
CA VAL A 30 2.14 11.33 -5.15
C VAL A 30 0.89 12.20 -5.24
N ARG A 31 0.31 12.63 -4.12
CA ARG A 31 -0.83 13.56 -4.13
C ARG A 31 -0.47 14.87 -4.84
N ALA A 32 0.69 15.44 -4.54
CA ALA A 32 1.19 16.68 -5.16
C ALA A 32 1.44 16.52 -6.67
N ASP A 33 1.98 15.38 -7.11
CA ASP A 33 2.14 15.05 -8.53
C ASP A 33 0.79 14.99 -9.26
N MET A 34 -0.22 14.37 -8.64
CA MET A 34 -1.56 14.28 -9.23
C MET A 34 -2.25 15.66 -9.32
N LEU A 35 -2.04 16.52 -8.32
CA LEU A 35 -2.46 17.92 -8.35
C LEU A 35 -1.77 18.70 -9.49
N ALA A 36 -0.45 18.53 -9.64
CA ALA A 36 0.32 19.16 -10.71
C ALA A 36 -0.13 18.70 -12.11
N LYS A 37 -0.62 17.46 -12.23
CA LYS A 37 -1.21 16.90 -13.44
C LYS A 37 -2.63 17.39 -13.74
N GLY A 38 -3.22 18.19 -12.85
CA GLY A 38 -4.57 18.71 -13.01
C GLY A 38 -5.68 17.65 -12.86
N LEU A 39 -5.35 16.49 -12.27
CA LEU A 39 -6.34 15.43 -12.03
C LEU A 39 -7.32 15.81 -10.90
N ALA A 40 -6.93 16.73 -10.02
CA ALA A 40 -7.80 17.30 -9.00
C ALA A 40 -7.37 18.73 -8.68
N SER A 41 -8.33 19.58 -8.29
CA SER A 41 -8.06 20.98 -7.93
C SER A 41 -7.68 21.17 -6.47
N VAL A 42 -8.04 20.23 -5.60
CA VAL A 42 -7.71 20.30 -4.16
C VAL A 42 -7.21 18.97 -3.63
N PRO A 43 -6.19 18.98 -2.74
CA PRO A 43 -5.59 17.77 -2.18
C PRO A 43 -6.59 16.85 -1.49
N GLU A 44 -7.56 17.44 -0.79
CA GLU A 44 -8.61 16.73 -0.05
C GLU A 44 -9.60 15.99 -0.97
N THR A 45 -9.71 16.41 -2.24
CA THR A 45 -10.56 15.73 -3.22
C THR A 45 -9.97 14.38 -3.62
N ILE A 46 -8.64 14.25 -3.67
CA ILE A 46 -7.98 12.97 -3.92
C ILE A 46 -8.14 12.08 -2.68
N PHE A 47 -7.46 12.41 -1.58
CA PHE A 47 -7.59 11.74 -0.30
C PHE A 47 -7.40 12.73 0.85
N THR A 48 -8.26 12.64 1.86
CA THR A 48 -8.12 13.44 3.08
C THR A 48 -6.92 12.98 3.89
N ASN A 49 -6.42 13.85 4.77
CA ASN A 49 -5.28 13.51 5.64
C ASN A 49 -5.58 12.28 6.51
N GLN A 50 -6.85 12.08 6.91
CA GLN A 50 -7.26 10.90 7.67
C GLN A 50 -7.10 9.61 6.86
N VAL A 51 -7.46 9.63 5.57
CA VAL A 51 -7.28 8.49 4.67
C VAL A 51 -5.80 8.21 4.43
N LEU A 52 -4.99 9.25 4.16
CA LEU A 52 -3.54 9.12 3.98
C LEU A 52 -2.87 8.52 5.22
N GLN A 53 -3.24 8.97 6.41
CA GLN A 53 -2.72 8.45 7.67
C GLN A 53 -3.16 6.99 7.89
N ALA A 54 -4.42 6.66 7.58
CA ALA A 54 -4.91 5.28 7.65
C ALA A 54 -4.19 4.35 6.67
N LEU A 55 -3.94 4.81 5.44
CA LEU A 55 -3.18 4.07 4.41
C LEU A 55 -1.73 3.86 4.83
N ALA A 56 -1.06 4.91 5.33
CA ALA A 56 0.31 4.81 5.81
C ALA A 56 0.45 3.86 7.01
N ARG A 57 -0.56 3.83 7.89
CA ARG A 57 -0.59 2.91 9.04
C ARG A 57 -0.92 1.47 8.68
N LYS A 58 -1.80 1.24 7.70
CA LYS A 58 -2.23 -0.10 7.30
C LYS A 58 -1.40 -0.72 6.18
N LEU A 59 -0.64 0.09 5.45
CA LEU A 59 0.16 -0.31 4.27
C LEU A 59 -0.56 -1.35 3.40
N PRO A 60 -1.78 -1.05 2.91
CA PRO A 60 -2.58 -2.03 2.19
C PRO A 60 -1.81 -2.50 0.96
N SER A 61 -1.55 -3.81 0.91
CA SER A 61 -0.91 -4.46 -0.24
C SER A 61 -1.93 -4.99 -1.26
N ASN A 62 -3.22 -4.80 -0.99
CA ASN A 62 -4.34 -5.29 -1.80
C ASN A 62 -5.41 -4.23 -2.01
N ILE A 63 -6.10 -4.34 -3.14
CA ILE A 63 -7.21 -3.47 -3.55
C ILE A 63 -8.32 -3.47 -2.51
N VAL A 64 -8.66 -4.65 -2.00
CA VAL A 64 -9.74 -4.85 -1.02
C VAL A 64 -9.45 -4.11 0.27
N GLU A 65 -8.22 -4.22 0.78
CA GLU A 65 -7.78 -3.51 2.00
C GLU A 65 -7.76 -1.99 1.79
N PHE A 66 -7.37 -1.55 0.59
CA PHE A 66 -7.36 -0.14 0.24
C PHE A 66 -8.79 0.43 0.18
N CYS A 67 -9.72 -0.29 -0.44
CA CYS A 67 -11.13 0.11 -0.56
C CYS A 67 -11.90 -0.02 0.76
N ALA A 68 -11.40 -0.84 1.69
CA ALA A 68 -11.94 -0.95 3.04
C ALA A 68 -11.62 0.27 3.94
N VAL A 69 -10.78 1.21 3.49
CA VAL A 69 -10.47 2.43 4.26
C VAL A 69 -11.64 3.41 4.18
N PRO A 70 -12.18 3.87 5.33
CA PRO A 70 -13.30 4.81 5.34
C PRO A 70 -12.87 6.14 4.71
N GLY A 71 -13.57 6.54 3.64
CA GLY A 71 -13.25 7.74 2.84
C GLY A 71 -12.59 7.43 1.49
N VAL A 72 -12.32 6.16 1.18
CA VAL A 72 -11.97 5.70 -0.17
C VAL A 72 -13.24 5.23 -0.88
N THR A 73 -13.43 5.69 -2.11
CA THR A 73 -14.53 5.27 -3.00
C THR A 73 -13.94 4.51 -4.19
N ASP A 74 -14.67 3.55 -4.75
CA ASP A 74 -14.21 2.74 -5.90
C ASP A 74 -13.74 3.61 -7.09
N GLU A 75 -14.43 4.72 -7.37
CA GLU A 75 -14.02 5.67 -8.43
C GLU A 75 -12.65 6.31 -8.16
N LYS A 76 -12.40 6.71 -6.90
CA LYS A 76 -11.11 7.28 -6.49
C LYS A 76 -10.01 6.22 -6.52
N TYR A 77 -10.34 4.99 -6.13
CA TYR A 77 -9.42 3.87 -6.25
C TYR A 77 -9.07 3.60 -7.72
N ASN A 78 -10.04 3.62 -8.63
CA ASN A 78 -9.77 3.37 -10.04
C ASN A 78 -8.88 4.46 -10.67
N ALA A 79 -9.04 5.72 -10.25
CA ALA A 79 -8.24 6.84 -10.75
C ALA A 79 -6.84 6.94 -10.11
N PHE A 80 -6.75 6.74 -8.79
CA PHE A 80 -5.52 7.03 -8.01
C PHE A 80 -4.97 5.80 -7.29
N GLY A 81 -5.83 4.87 -6.89
CA GLY A 81 -5.50 3.64 -6.17
C GLY A 81 -4.29 2.87 -6.71
N PRO A 82 -4.11 2.60 -8.01
CA PRO A 82 -2.96 1.83 -8.48
C PRO A 82 -1.61 2.52 -8.18
N LYS A 83 -1.55 3.85 -8.26
CA LYS A 83 -0.33 4.62 -7.94
C LYS A 83 -0.02 4.58 -6.44
N PHE A 84 -1.04 4.68 -5.60
CA PHE A 84 -0.88 4.64 -4.15
C PHE A 84 -0.54 3.21 -3.67
N LEU A 85 -1.15 2.20 -4.29
CA LEU A 85 -0.93 0.79 -3.98
C LEU A 85 0.50 0.33 -4.33
N GLU A 86 1.10 0.88 -5.39
CA GLU A 86 2.51 0.64 -5.72
C GLU A 86 3.45 1.14 -4.60
N VAL A 87 3.17 2.32 -4.06
CA VAL A 87 3.94 2.90 -2.94
C VAL A 87 3.74 2.07 -1.68
N THR A 88 2.49 1.83 -1.26
CA THR A 88 2.22 1.07 -0.02
C THR A 88 2.80 -0.33 -0.08
N LYS A 89 2.79 -0.99 -1.25
CA LYS A 89 3.41 -2.30 -1.45
C LYS A 89 4.93 -2.27 -1.28
N LYS A 90 5.61 -1.25 -1.81
CA LYS A 90 7.06 -1.04 -1.61
C LYS A 90 7.41 -0.91 -0.13
N TYR A 91 6.60 -0.15 0.62
CA TYR A 91 6.79 0.04 2.05
C TYR A 91 6.42 -1.19 2.89
N ALA A 92 5.37 -1.91 2.51
CA ALA A 92 5.00 -3.17 3.12
C ALA A 92 6.16 -4.19 3.01
N GLN A 93 6.78 -4.32 1.84
CA GLN A 93 7.96 -5.15 1.65
C GLN A 93 9.14 -4.70 2.53
N LYS A 94 9.43 -3.39 2.54
CA LYS A 94 10.49 -2.81 3.38
C LYS A 94 10.27 -3.08 4.87
N SER A 95 9.01 -3.06 5.33
CA SER A 95 8.64 -3.37 6.72
C SER A 95 8.83 -4.83 7.09
N VAL A 96 8.56 -5.74 6.15
CA VAL A 96 8.79 -7.18 6.30
C VAL A 96 10.29 -7.47 6.34
N GLU A 97 11.09 -6.78 5.52
CA GLU A 97 12.56 -6.87 5.56
C GLU A 97 13.15 -6.34 6.88
N ALA A 98 12.57 -5.28 7.45
CA ALA A 98 13.02 -4.70 8.73
C ALA A 98 12.64 -5.53 9.96
N ASN A 99 11.46 -6.17 9.93
CA ASN A 99 10.93 -6.96 11.06
C ASN A 99 11.27 -8.46 10.98
N GLY A 100 11.72 -8.96 9.83
CA GLY A 100 11.96 -10.37 9.55
C GLY A 100 13.41 -10.70 9.23
N VAL A 101 14.17 -11.07 10.26
CA VAL A 101 15.24 -12.05 10.09
C VAL A 101 14.64 -13.30 9.41
N MET A 102 15.18 -13.69 8.24
CA MET A 102 15.09 -15.01 7.62
C MET A 102 13.69 -15.54 7.21
N THR A 103 13.29 -15.35 5.94
CA THR A 103 12.47 -16.37 5.24
C THR A 103 13.26 -16.96 4.09
N ALA A 104 13.76 -18.18 4.32
CA ALA A 104 14.44 -19.00 3.35
C ALA A 104 13.52 -19.38 2.16
N GLY A 105 14.13 -19.43 0.97
CA GLY A 105 13.83 -20.44 -0.03
C GLY A 105 12.73 -20.12 -1.05
N ALA A 106 13.14 -19.76 -2.27
CA ALA A 106 12.64 -20.40 -3.48
C ALA A 106 13.44 -19.99 -4.74
N VAL A 107 14.34 -20.90 -5.15
CA VAL A 107 14.38 -21.48 -6.50
C VAL A 107 14.66 -20.55 -7.68
N ARG A 108 15.95 -20.51 -8.07
CA ARG A 108 16.36 -20.76 -9.46
C ARG A 108 17.22 -22.02 -9.40
N GLY A 109 16.65 -23.21 -9.59
CA GLY A 109 16.10 -23.62 -10.88
C GLY A 109 17.27 -24.02 -11.76
N ALA A 110 17.72 -25.26 -11.58
CA ALA A 110 18.81 -25.89 -12.32
C ALA A 110 18.64 -25.70 -13.84
N ARG A 111 19.72 -25.29 -14.51
CA ARG A 111 19.98 -25.70 -15.89
C ARG A 111 21.35 -26.37 -15.93
N SER A 112 21.28 -27.68 -15.66
CA SER A 112 21.95 -28.74 -16.41
C SER A 112 23.32 -28.38 -16.99
N GLY A 113 24.36 -28.57 -16.18
CA GLY A 113 25.60 -29.11 -16.71
C GLY A 113 25.37 -30.58 -17.02
N TYR A 114 25.21 -30.91 -18.29
CA TYR A 114 25.36 -32.27 -18.81
C TYR A 114 26.05 -32.16 -20.16
N PHE A 115 27.27 -32.69 -20.20
CA PHE A 115 28.21 -32.81 -21.31
C PHE A 115 28.96 -31.55 -21.76
#